data_AF-U4UIY1-F1
#
_entry.id   AF-U4UIY1-F1
#
_cell.length_a   1.000
_cell.length_b   1.000
_cell.length_c   1.000
_cell.angle_alpha   90.00
_cell.angle_beta   90.00
_cell.angle_gamma   90.00
#
_symmetry.space_group_name_H-M   'P 1'
#
loop_
_entity.id
_entity.type
_entity.pdbx_description
1 polymer ?
#
loop_
_entity_poly.entity_id
_entity_poly.type
_entity_poly.pdbx_seq_one_letter_code
_entity_poly.pdbx_strand_id
1 'polypeptide(L)'
;MSSLNIKFALASKDDGIVYLHESNVIHRDVKGSNILLTKEGEVKLCDFGLGKKLTQNDDKLYDCVGSSCWMAPELVTANKEDSEKGFYDNRVDVWALGITAIELAEGAAPFRNMQPCRVLFEIVKNPPPALEKISNWTENFHDFIIEAAKVPLKVKPTETVIIETCFKSSADKKLKKIVEEDLANLDRISEETVLSVIEERFQDRQFYTFVGEILVAVNPNEPLDIFGKKFHELYFQKSRSNNLPHIYSVADTAYQNAMHHKIPQQLILTGESASGKTSNYLHLIDHLFFIGEQHPVNVSRIRNGINLIHALTHANTSTNVYSTSGNKYAINLLDIFGFECFKENHLPQFLVNCLNEQFQYHYIQKVFRAETQDLVSEDIEFETQTFFDNKTTLNHLLSKPDGVLSIIDEASKKNLSGHYIMDNLQRLETNRIVVKSYMEFAVAHFTGRVSYNSREMSDKNRDFLPAEVIETLRESENPIIRSLFLNKLDKTGCLVLNFDRTRRNKRTAQNKNVNML
;
A
#
# COMPACT_ATOMS: atom_id res chain seq x y z
N MET A 1 10.89 -13.98 -9.69
CA MET A 1 12.22 -13.40 -9.91
C MET A 1 12.69 -13.82 -11.30
N SER A 2 13.35 -12.96 -12.09
CA SER A 2 13.84 -13.35 -13.44
C SER A 2 15.10 -14.21 -13.34
N SER A 3 15.41 -15.02 -14.37
CA SER A 3 16.65 -15.83 -14.43
C SER A 3 17.91 -14.98 -14.27
N LEU A 4 17.87 -13.73 -14.73
CA LEU A 4 18.97 -12.76 -14.59
C LEU A 4 19.19 -12.31 -13.14
N ASN A 5 18.12 -12.12 -12.36
CA ASN A 5 18.20 -11.70 -10.97
C ASN A 5 18.67 -12.85 -10.05
N ILE A 6 18.21 -14.08 -10.33
CA ILE A 6 18.71 -15.28 -9.63
C ILE A 6 20.17 -15.54 -9.98
N LYS A 7 20.53 -15.37 -11.25
CA LYS A 7 21.92 -15.43 -11.71
C LYS A 7 22.81 -14.45 -10.95
N PHE A 8 22.38 -13.20 -10.74
CA PHE A 8 23.17 -12.26 -9.96
C PHE A 8 23.18 -12.60 -8.45
N ALA A 9 22.04 -13.03 -7.88
CA ALA A 9 21.97 -13.47 -6.49
C ALA A 9 22.90 -14.66 -6.17
N LEU A 10 23.31 -15.41 -7.20
CA LEU A 10 24.20 -16.56 -7.08
C LEU A 10 25.62 -16.31 -7.65
N ALA A 11 25.79 -15.33 -8.53
CA ALA A 11 27.06 -14.99 -9.17
C ALA A 11 27.32 -13.48 -9.04
N SER A 12 28.25 -13.11 -8.16
CA SER A 12 28.73 -11.74 -8.00
C SER A 12 30.16 -11.64 -8.53
N LYS A 13 30.63 -10.45 -8.89
CA LYS A 13 31.94 -10.25 -9.52
C LYS A 13 33.14 -10.72 -8.63
N ASP A 14 32.88 -10.98 -7.35
CA ASP A 14 33.80 -11.48 -6.33
C ASP A 14 33.14 -12.66 -5.57
N ASP A 15 32.91 -13.77 -6.26
CA ASP A 15 32.10 -14.91 -5.80
C ASP A 15 32.52 -15.43 -4.42
N GLY A 16 31.67 -15.17 -3.41
CA GLY A 16 31.94 -15.54 -2.02
C GLY A 16 32.23 -17.03 -1.81
N ILE A 17 31.59 -17.94 -2.56
CA ILE A 17 31.89 -19.39 -2.51
C ILE A 17 33.28 -19.67 -3.10
N VAL A 18 33.62 -19.09 -4.26
CA VAL A 18 34.93 -19.26 -4.90
C VAL A 18 36.03 -18.75 -3.96
N TYR A 19 35.85 -17.56 -3.38
CA TYR A 19 36.78 -17.00 -2.40
C TYR A 19 36.97 -17.89 -1.18
N LEU A 20 35.89 -18.47 -0.64
CA LEU A 20 35.97 -19.41 0.48
C LEU A 20 36.78 -20.64 0.12
N HIS A 21 36.51 -21.25 -1.03
CA HIS A 21 37.20 -22.46 -1.48
C HIS A 21 38.67 -22.20 -1.82
N GLU A 22 39.01 -21.07 -2.46
CA GLU A 22 40.40 -20.62 -2.65
C GLU A 22 41.13 -20.41 -1.31
N SER A 23 40.40 -19.93 -0.30
CA SER A 23 40.89 -19.78 1.08
C SER A 23 40.91 -21.09 1.87
N ASN A 24 40.60 -22.24 1.23
CA ASN A 24 40.45 -23.56 1.83
C ASN A 24 39.39 -23.59 2.95
N VAL A 25 38.24 -22.95 2.75
CA VAL A 25 37.12 -22.92 3.68
C VAL A 25 35.89 -23.52 3.02
N ILE A 26 35.25 -24.48 3.66
CA ILE A 26 33.97 -25.08 3.24
C ILE A 26 32.83 -24.48 4.08
N HIS A 27 31.69 -24.15 3.46
CA HIS A 27 30.56 -23.51 4.16
C HIS A 27 29.59 -24.52 4.78
N ARG A 28 29.20 -25.57 4.05
CA ARG A 28 28.31 -26.68 4.47
C ARG A 28 26.85 -26.30 4.80
N ASP A 29 26.43 -25.07 4.53
CA ASP A 29 25.03 -24.62 4.73
C ASP A 29 24.62 -23.51 3.75
N VAL A 30 25.00 -23.66 2.48
CA VAL A 30 24.58 -22.73 1.42
C VAL A 30 23.10 -22.96 1.13
N LYS A 31 22.27 -21.92 1.35
CA LYS A 31 20.82 -21.93 1.13
C LYS A 31 20.30 -20.50 0.95
N GLY A 32 19.08 -20.33 0.42
CA GLY A 32 18.52 -19.01 0.14
C GLY A 32 18.43 -18.08 1.36
N SER A 33 18.24 -18.61 2.56
CA SER A 33 18.20 -17.81 3.80
C SER A 33 19.57 -17.33 4.30
N ASN A 34 20.66 -17.89 3.80
CA ASN A 34 22.03 -17.51 4.14
C ASN A 34 22.67 -16.61 3.06
N ILE A 35 21.89 -16.20 2.06
CA ILE A 35 22.28 -15.23 1.02
C ILE A 35 21.59 -13.91 1.33
N LEU A 36 22.40 -12.89 1.65
CA LEU A 36 21.95 -11.54 1.94
C LEU A 36 22.16 -10.62 0.73
N LEU A 37 21.27 -9.64 0.59
CA LEU A 37 21.42 -8.55 -0.37
C LEU A 37 21.59 -7.23 0.39
N THR A 38 22.60 -6.46 0.02
CA THR A 38 22.80 -5.09 0.52
C THR A 38 21.88 -4.11 -0.20
N LYS A 39 21.74 -2.88 0.33
CA LYS A 39 20.96 -1.81 -0.32
C LYS A 39 21.51 -1.47 -1.71
N GLU A 40 22.81 -1.63 -1.90
CA GLU A 40 23.54 -1.40 -3.15
C GLU A 40 23.40 -2.56 -4.16
N GLY A 41 22.64 -3.59 -3.82
CA GLY A 41 22.45 -4.77 -4.67
C GLY A 41 23.64 -5.74 -4.63
N GLU A 42 24.55 -5.63 -3.66
CA GLU A 42 25.64 -6.60 -3.49
C GLU A 42 25.15 -7.85 -2.75
N VAL A 43 25.59 -9.02 -3.22
CA VAL A 43 25.30 -10.31 -2.60
C VAL A 43 26.35 -10.63 -1.55
N LYS A 44 25.94 -11.07 -0.36
CA LYS A 44 26.84 -11.52 0.71
C LYS A 44 26.36 -12.84 1.31
N LEU A 45 27.29 -13.74 1.60
CA LEU A 45 27.02 -14.97 2.34
C LEU A 45 27.14 -14.71 3.84
N CYS A 46 26.21 -15.28 4.62
CA CYS A 46 26.22 -15.23 6.07
C CYS A 46 26.09 -16.63 6.68
N ASP A 47 26.16 -16.70 8.01
CA ASP A 47 26.04 -17.93 8.80
C ASP A 47 27.11 -19.01 8.52
N PHE A 48 28.33 -18.73 9.01
CA PHE A 48 29.45 -19.68 8.98
C PHE A 48 29.46 -20.65 10.17
N GLY A 49 28.33 -20.82 10.88
CA GLY A 49 28.26 -21.67 12.08
C GLY A 49 28.60 -23.13 11.82
N LEU A 50 28.36 -23.61 10.60
CA LEU A 50 28.73 -24.95 10.12
C LEU A 50 29.96 -24.93 9.21
N GLY A 51 30.60 -23.79 9.01
CA GLY A 51 31.80 -23.70 8.18
C GLY A 51 33.01 -24.42 8.78
N LYS A 52 33.97 -24.82 7.94
CA LYS A 52 35.23 -25.40 8.40
C LYS A 52 36.39 -24.98 7.52
N LYS A 53 37.53 -24.66 8.11
CA LYS A 53 38.78 -24.43 7.38
C LYS A 53 39.49 -25.77 7.20
N LEU A 54 39.81 -26.09 5.96
CA LEU A 54 40.59 -27.26 5.57
C LEU A 54 42.08 -26.91 5.76
N THR A 55 42.81 -27.74 6.50
CA THR A 55 44.28 -27.64 6.60
C THR A 55 44.89 -28.44 5.47
N GLN A 56 45.95 -27.93 4.83
CA GLN A 56 46.49 -28.54 3.60
C GLN A 56 46.91 -30.01 3.83
N ASN A 57 46.39 -30.86 2.93
CA ASN A 57 46.56 -32.31 2.77
C ASN A 57 45.72 -33.22 3.71
N ASP A 58 44.63 -33.77 3.14
CA ASP A 58 43.84 -34.92 3.64
C ASP A 58 42.93 -34.72 4.87
N ASP A 59 42.32 -33.54 5.05
CA ASP A 59 41.15 -33.40 5.93
C ASP A 59 39.91 -34.07 5.32
N LYS A 60 39.84 -35.39 5.43
CA LYS A 60 38.63 -36.16 5.07
C LYS A 60 37.52 -35.81 6.05
N LEU A 61 36.45 -35.21 5.54
CA LEU A 61 35.29 -34.85 6.33
C LEU A 61 34.24 -35.97 6.33
N TYR A 62 33.64 -36.18 7.50
CA TYR A 62 32.68 -37.25 7.77
C TYR A 62 31.44 -36.76 8.52
N ASP A 63 31.40 -35.50 8.94
CA ASP A 63 30.28 -34.96 9.70
C ASP A 63 29.09 -34.69 8.77
N CYS A 64 27.95 -35.29 9.07
CA CYS A 64 26.68 -35.06 8.37
C CYS A 64 25.96 -33.85 8.99
N VAL A 65 26.38 -32.65 8.60
CA VAL A 65 25.85 -31.36 9.10
C VAL A 65 25.34 -30.50 7.94
N GLY A 66 24.25 -29.75 8.18
CA GLY A 66 23.65 -28.87 7.18
C GLY A 66 22.13 -28.93 7.19
N SER A 67 21.51 -28.09 6.37
CA SER A 67 20.06 -28.08 6.18
C SER A 67 19.61 -29.19 5.22
N SER A 68 18.74 -30.11 5.67
CA SER A 68 18.46 -31.40 5.01
C SER A 68 18.12 -31.36 3.52
N CYS A 69 17.41 -30.34 3.04
CA CYS A 69 17.03 -30.23 1.62
C CYS A 69 18.18 -29.86 0.69
N TRP A 70 19.24 -29.22 1.20
CA TRP A 70 20.38 -28.73 0.43
C TRP A 70 21.62 -29.62 0.60
N MET A 71 21.55 -30.64 1.46
CA MET A 71 22.67 -31.56 1.70
C MET A 71 22.98 -32.40 0.47
N ALA A 72 24.27 -32.53 0.17
CA ALA A 72 24.76 -33.32 -0.95
C ALA A 72 24.80 -34.82 -0.60
N PRO A 73 24.53 -35.75 -1.54
CA PRO A 73 24.48 -37.20 -1.25
C PRO A 73 25.76 -37.75 -0.60
N GLU A 74 26.93 -37.25 -1.00
CA GLU A 74 28.24 -37.59 -0.44
C GLU A 74 28.42 -37.09 1.00
N LEU A 75 27.82 -35.94 1.35
CA LEU A 75 27.82 -35.44 2.72
C LEU A 75 26.94 -36.32 3.62
N VAL A 76 25.82 -36.82 3.09
CA VAL A 76 24.89 -37.71 3.80
C VAL A 76 25.47 -39.11 4.00
N THR A 77 26.25 -39.60 3.03
CA THR A 77 26.77 -40.97 3.02
C THR A 77 28.19 -41.11 3.57
N ALA A 78 28.93 -40.00 3.74
CA ALA A 78 30.29 -40.01 4.26
C ALA A 78 30.37 -40.73 5.60
N ASN A 79 31.29 -41.70 5.68
CA ASN A 79 31.50 -42.48 6.89
C ASN A 79 32.99 -42.80 7.06
N LYS A 80 33.51 -42.55 8.25
CA LYS A 80 34.92 -42.77 8.59
C LYS A 80 35.30 -44.26 8.63
N GLU A 81 34.35 -45.13 8.93
CA GLU A 81 34.56 -46.58 9.10
C GLU A 81 34.39 -47.38 7.81
N ASP A 82 33.80 -46.77 6.77
CA ASP A 82 33.45 -47.42 5.51
C ASP A 82 34.21 -46.74 4.35
N SER A 83 35.37 -47.31 4.00
CA SER A 83 36.23 -46.77 2.94
C SER A 83 35.58 -46.77 1.55
N GLU A 84 34.48 -47.50 1.33
CA GLU A 84 33.69 -47.45 0.08
C GLU A 84 32.74 -46.24 0.03
N LYS A 85 32.24 -45.77 1.18
CA LYS A 85 31.30 -44.64 1.26
C LYS A 85 31.96 -43.25 1.30
N GLY A 86 33.29 -43.22 1.30
CA GLY A 86 34.08 -42.04 0.95
C GLY A 86 34.04 -40.89 1.96
N PHE A 87 34.74 -39.83 1.58
CA PHE A 87 34.80 -38.53 2.26
C PHE A 87 34.24 -37.46 1.31
N TYR A 88 33.90 -36.29 1.85
CA TYR A 88 33.48 -35.15 1.04
C TYR A 88 34.50 -34.01 1.08
N ASP A 89 34.44 -33.14 0.07
CA ASP A 89 35.27 -31.94 -0.10
C ASP A 89 34.37 -30.69 -0.29
N ASN A 90 34.95 -29.59 -0.75
CA ASN A 90 34.24 -28.33 -0.99
C ASN A 90 33.07 -28.43 -1.99
N ARG A 91 33.00 -29.49 -2.81
CA ARG A 91 32.00 -29.66 -3.87
C ARG A 91 30.58 -29.86 -3.35
N VAL A 92 30.41 -30.13 -2.06
CA VAL A 92 29.09 -30.18 -1.41
C VAL A 92 28.41 -28.80 -1.42
N ASP A 93 29.19 -27.71 -1.36
CA ASP A 93 28.66 -26.34 -1.45
C ASP A 93 28.16 -26.04 -2.86
N VAL A 94 28.77 -26.64 -3.90
CA VAL A 94 28.30 -26.55 -5.29
C VAL A 94 26.96 -27.22 -5.49
N TRP A 95 26.77 -28.40 -4.87
CA TRP A 95 25.46 -29.06 -4.86
C TRP A 95 24.42 -28.17 -4.19
N ALA A 96 24.74 -27.68 -2.99
CA ALA A 96 23.85 -26.82 -2.22
C ALA A 96 23.50 -25.53 -2.98
N LEU A 97 24.44 -24.97 -3.77
CA LEU A 97 24.20 -23.84 -4.66
C LEU A 97 23.21 -24.18 -5.79
N GLY A 98 23.31 -25.37 -6.39
CA GLY A 98 22.35 -25.87 -7.38
C GLY A 98 20.94 -26.01 -6.81
N ILE A 99 20.82 -26.56 -5.59
CA ILE A 99 19.52 -26.65 -4.89
C ILE A 99 18.99 -25.25 -4.53
N THR A 100 19.86 -24.33 -4.12
CA THR A 100 19.51 -22.94 -3.84
C THR A 100 18.98 -22.23 -5.10
N ALA A 101 19.53 -22.53 -6.27
CA ALA A 101 19.01 -22.01 -7.53
C ALA A 101 17.57 -22.49 -7.82
N ILE A 102 17.26 -23.75 -7.51
CA ILE A 102 15.89 -24.27 -7.60
C ILE A 102 14.99 -23.56 -6.58
N GLU A 103 15.45 -23.41 -5.34
CA GLU A 103 14.72 -22.68 -4.28
C GLU A 103 14.35 -21.25 -4.70
N LEU A 104 15.30 -20.49 -5.26
CA LEU A 104 15.08 -19.12 -5.71
C LEU A 104 14.16 -19.06 -6.95
N ALA A 105 14.21 -20.09 -7.80
CA ALA A 105 13.38 -20.18 -8.99
C ALA A 105 11.91 -20.50 -8.63
N GLU A 106 11.68 -21.40 -7.69
CA GLU A 106 10.36 -21.95 -7.40
C GLU A 106 9.73 -21.37 -6.12
N GLY A 107 10.50 -20.59 -5.34
CA GLY A 107 10.08 -19.99 -4.08
C GLY A 107 10.08 -20.97 -2.89
N ALA A 108 10.52 -22.21 -3.11
CA ALA A 108 10.68 -23.22 -2.08
C ALA A 108 11.73 -24.24 -2.50
N ALA A 109 12.52 -24.72 -1.55
CA ALA A 109 13.47 -25.79 -1.81
C ALA A 109 12.77 -27.13 -2.13
N PRO A 110 13.42 -28.00 -2.90
CA PRO A 110 12.99 -29.38 -3.08
C PRO A 110 12.70 -30.06 -1.74
N PHE A 111 11.62 -30.83 -1.68
CA PHE A 111 11.23 -31.60 -0.49
C PHE A 111 10.90 -30.79 0.78
N ARG A 112 10.66 -29.46 0.70
CA ARG A 112 10.35 -28.59 1.86
C ARG A 112 9.28 -29.14 2.83
N ASN A 113 8.31 -29.89 2.32
CA ASN A 113 7.19 -30.44 3.11
C ASN A 113 7.46 -31.84 3.66
N MET A 114 8.65 -32.40 3.48
CA MET A 114 9.01 -33.76 3.91
C MET A 114 9.82 -33.73 5.22
N GLN A 115 9.70 -34.77 6.04
CA GLN A 115 10.49 -34.88 7.26
C GLN A 115 11.99 -35.08 6.94
N PRO A 116 12.92 -34.48 7.71
CA PRO A 116 14.35 -34.47 7.40
C PRO A 116 14.95 -35.85 7.09
N CYS A 117 14.68 -36.86 7.91
CA CYS A 117 15.22 -38.21 7.68
C CYS A 117 14.74 -38.81 6.35
N ARG A 118 13.53 -38.47 5.90
CA ARG A 118 13.00 -38.93 4.62
C ARG A 118 13.66 -38.19 3.46
N VAL A 119 13.92 -36.89 3.61
CA VAL A 119 14.66 -36.09 2.61
C VAL A 119 16.05 -36.68 2.36
N LEU A 120 16.79 -37.03 3.41
CA LEU A 120 18.11 -37.67 3.28
C LEU A 120 18.06 -38.98 2.49
N PHE A 121 17.01 -39.79 2.70
CA PHE A 121 16.82 -41.03 1.96
C PHE A 121 16.50 -40.79 0.48
N GLU A 122 15.67 -39.79 0.17
CA GLU A 122 15.35 -39.40 -1.21
C GLU A 122 16.62 -38.92 -1.94
N ILE A 123 17.41 -38.06 -1.30
CA ILE A 123 18.66 -37.51 -1.87
C ILE A 123 19.65 -38.61 -2.26
N VAL A 124 19.76 -39.68 -1.47
CA VAL A 124 20.71 -40.76 -1.72
C VAL A 124 20.20 -41.77 -2.76
N LYS A 125 18.87 -41.97 -2.85
CA LYS A 125 18.30 -43.06 -3.67
C LYS A 125 17.78 -42.63 -5.03
N ASN A 126 17.37 -41.38 -5.18
CA ASN A 126 16.69 -40.89 -6.37
C ASN A 126 17.59 -39.92 -7.15
N PRO A 127 17.31 -39.71 -8.44
CA PRO A 127 18.04 -38.71 -9.22
C PRO A 127 17.90 -37.31 -8.60
N PRO A 128 18.87 -36.41 -8.87
CA PRO A 128 18.85 -35.07 -8.32
C PRO A 128 17.57 -34.30 -8.68
N PRO A 129 17.10 -33.39 -7.81
CA PRO A 129 15.96 -32.53 -8.10
C PRO A 129 16.19 -31.68 -9.35
N ALA A 130 15.13 -31.45 -10.12
CA ALA A 130 15.11 -30.57 -11.28
C ALA A 130 13.95 -29.58 -11.16
N LEU A 131 13.96 -28.53 -11.99
CA LEU A 131 12.89 -27.54 -12.04
C LEU A 131 11.57 -28.19 -12.52
N GLU A 132 10.47 -27.93 -11.83
CA GLU A 132 9.12 -28.32 -12.24
C GLU A 132 8.65 -27.55 -13.48
N LYS A 133 9.02 -26.27 -13.59
CA LYS A 133 8.57 -25.35 -14.65
C LYS A 133 9.70 -24.98 -15.63
N ILE A 134 10.25 -25.99 -16.29
CA ILE A 134 11.43 -25.87 -17.19
C ILE A 134 11.26 -24.75 -18.24
N SER A 135 10.07 -24.61 -18.83
CA SER A 135 9.78 -23.61 -19.88
C SER A 135 9.95 -22.16 -19.46
N ASN A 136 9.97 -21.88 -18.15
CA ASN A 136 10.06 -20.53 -17.62
C ASN A 136 11.52 -20.04 -17.49
N TRP A 137 12.50 -20.90 -17.77
CA TRP A 137 13.91 -20.64 -17.51
C TRP A 137 14.78 -20.87 -18.75
N THR A 138 15.90 -20.16 -18.82
CA THR A 138 16.87 -20.24 -19.92
C THR A 138 17.65 -21.56 -19.89
N GLU A 139 18.05 -22.07 -21.05
CA GLU A 139 18.87 -23.28 -21.20
C GLU A 139 20.13 -23.22 -20.31
N ASN A 140 20.88 -22.11 -20.33
CA ASN A 140 22.05 -21.93 -19.46
C ASN A 140 21.77 -22.08 -17.95
N PHE A 141 20.56 -21.72 -17.50
CA PHE A 141 20.16 -21.86 -16.09
C PHE A 141 19.83 -23.32 -15.75
N HIS A 142 19.24 -24.04 -16.71
CA HIS A 142 19.01 -25.46 -16.58
C HIS A 142 20.33 -26.24 -16.56
N ASP A 143 21.24 -25.91 -17.48
CA ASP A 143 22.59 -26.50 -17.55
C ASP A 143 23.35 -26.28 -16.24
N PHE A 144 23.27 -25.08 -15.66
CA PHE A 144 23.87 -24.80 -14.36
C PHE A 144 23.38 -25.74 -13.26
N ILE A 145 22.05 -25.92 -13.13
CA ILE A 145 21.46 -26.80 -12.11
C ILE A 145 21.91 -28.25 -12.34
N ILE A 146 21.90 -28.71 -13.59
CA ILE A 146 22.34 -30.07 -13.95
C ILE A 146 23.81 -30.26 -13.60
N GLU A 147 24.69 -29.36 -14.02
CA GLU A 147 26.13 -29.41 -13.75
C GLU A 147 26.44 -29.40 -12.25
N ALA A 148 25.75 -28.53 -11.49
CA ALA A 148 25.89 -28.44 -10.04
C ALA A 148 25.41 -29.71 -9.31
N ALA A 149 24.42 -30.41 -9.88
CA ALA A 149 23.79 -31.59 -9.31
C ALA A 149 24.30 -32.94 -9.89
N LYS A 150 25.37 -32.95 -10.69
CA LYS A 150 25.92 -34.19 -11.29
C LYS A 150 26.44 -35.22 -10.27
N VAL A 151 26.19 -36.50 -10.55
CA VAL A 151 26.65 -37.68 -9.77
C VAL A 151 27.34 -38.69 -10.72
N PRO A 152 28.50 -39.30 -10.38
CA PRO A 152 29.27 -39.21 -9.14
C PRO A 152 30.16 -37.96 -9.06
N LEU A 153 30.22 -37.37 -7.87
CA LEU A 153 30.66 -36.00 -7.61
C LEU A 153 32.19 -35.80 -7.73
N LYS A 154 32.95 -36.87 -7.98
CA LYS A 154 34.40 -36.83 -8.33
C LYS A 154 34.67 -36.18 -9.69
N VAL A 155 33.67 -36.08 -10.58
CA VAL A 155 33.80 -35.54 -11.93
C VAL A 155 33.30 -34.08 -12.04
N LYS A 156 32.84 -33.47 -10.92
CA LYS A 156 32.42 -32.07 -10.91
C LYS A 156 33.57 -31.17 -11.40
N PRO A 157 33.32 -30.27 -12.36
CA PRO A 157 34.24 -29.18 -12.66
C PRO A 157 34.46 -28.33 -11.40
N THR A 158 35.64 -27.70 -11.26
CA THR A 158 35.90 -26.71 -10.20
C THR A 158 34.83 -25.61 -10.20
N GLU A 159 34.53 -24.98 -9.05
CA GLU A 159 33.49 -23.93 -8.97
C GLU A 159 33.65 -22.86 -10.04
N THR A 160 34.90 -22.49 -10.32
CA THR A 160 35.28 -21.58 -11.40
C THR A 160 34.77 -22.01 -12.76
N VAL A 161 34.86 -23.30 -13.12
CA VAL A 161 34.40 -23.79 -14.43
C VAL A 161 32.88 -23.76 -14.53
N ILE A 162 32.12 -24.15 -13.50
CA ILE A 162 30.65 -24.16 -13.53
C ILE A 162 30.11 -22.72 -13.58
N ILE A 163 30.70 -21.84 -12.76
CA ILE A 163 30.28 -20.44 -12.70
C ILE A 163 30.68 -19.72 -14.00
N GLU A 164 31.91 -19.89 -14.50
CA GLU A 164 32.33 -19.27 -15.75
C GLU A 164 31.59 -19.83 -16.98
N THR A 165 31.39 -21.15 -17.09
CA THR A 165 30.76 -21.74 -18.29
C THR A 165 29.27 -21.41 -18.39
N CYS A 166 28.53 -21.37 -17.26
CA CYS A 166 27.11 -21.08 -17.27
C CYS A 166 26.78 -19.58 -17.16
N PHE A 167 27.67 -18.76 -16.59
CA PHE A 167 27.39 -17.34 -16.30
C PHE A 167 28.18 -16.30 -17.09
N LYS A 168 29.04 -16.74 -18.03
CA LYS A 168 29.98 -16.04 -18.96
C LYS A 168 29.67 -14.65 -19.57
N SER A 169 28.60 -13.94 -19.24
CA SER A 169 28.24 -12.68 -19.92
C SER A 169 27.42 -11.62 -19.13
N SER A 170 27.41 -11.63 -17.78
CA SER A 170 26.68 -10.56 -17.05
C SER A 170 27.28 -10.09 -15.72
N ALA A 171 28.54 -10.43 -15.42
CA ALA A 171 29.22 -9.97 -14.20
C ALA A 171 29.34 -8.43 -14.09
N ASP A 172 29.03 -7.68 -15.15
CA ASP A 172 29.10 -6.21 -15.16
C ASP A 172 27.79 -5.48 -14.83
N LYS A 173 26.65 -6.19 -14.66
CA LYS A 173 25.40 -5.55 -14.24
C LYS A 173 25.18 -5.78 -12.76
N LYS A 174 25.53 -4.81 -11.90
CA LYS A 174 25.07 -4.79 -10.49
C LYS A 174 23.56 -5.05 -10.45
N LEU A 175 23.07 -5.86 -9.49
CA LEU A 175 21.65 -5.86 -9.17
C LEU A 175 21.26 -4.40 -8.95
N LYS A 176 20.08 -4.07 -9.47
CA LYS A 176 19.55 -2.74 -9.27
C LYS A 176 19.50 -2.45 -7.77
N LYS A 177 19.93 -1.25 -7.39
CA LYS A 177 19.85 -0.75 -6.02
C LYS A 177 18.45 -1.05 -5.49
N ILE A 178 18.36 -1.63 -4.31
CA ILE A 178 17.06 -1.89 -3.69
C ILE A 178 16.55 -0.52 -3.25
N VAL A 179 15.48 -0.08 -3.87
CA VAL A 179 14.87 1.20 -3.56
C VAL A 179 13.96 1.02 -2.36
N GLU A 180 14.17 1.82 -1.32
CA GLU A 180 13.40 1.75 -0.08
C GLU A 180 11.89 1.83 -0.37
N GLU A 181 11.14 0.93 0.24
CA GLU A 181 9.69 0.83 0.08
C GLU A 181 8.93 1.71 1.07
N ASP A 182 9.58 2.05 2.18
CA ASP A 182 9.08 2.96 3.21
C ASP A 182 10.07 4.10 3.43
N LEU A 183 9.64 5.32 3.09
CA LEU A 183 10.48 6.51 3.20
C LEU A 183 10.80 6.88 4.65
N ALA A 184 10.06 6.34 5.63
CA ALA A 184 10.39 6.53 7.04
C ALA A 184 11.72 5.85 7.44
N ASN A 185 12.20 4.89 6.65
CA ASN A 185 13.46 4.16 6.89
C ASN A 185 14.68 4.80 6.23
N LEU A 186 14.54 5.99 5.62
CA LEU A 186 15.66 6.69 5.00
C LEU A 186 16.62 7.25 6.06
N ASP A 187 17.93 6.99 5.88
CA ASP A 187 18.98 7.46 6.79
C ASP A 187 19.07 9.01 6.85
N ARG A 188 18.73 9.67 5.75
CA ARG A 188 18.66 11.13 5.64
C ARG A 188 17.35 11.51 4.97
N ILE A 189 16.49 12.20 5.70
CA ILE A 189 15.20 12.66 5.20
C ILE A 189 15.36 14.13 4.78
N SER A 190 15.31 14.37 3.47
CA SER A 190 15.20 15.69 2.85
C SER A 190 14.23 15.63 1.67
N GLU A 191 13.67 16.78 1.26
CA GLU A 191 12.80 16.86 0.08
C GLU A 191 13.49 16.28 -1.17
N GLU A 192 14.78 16.60 -1.38
CA GLU A 192 15.58 16.08 -2.50
C GLU A 192 15.70 14.55 -2.46
N THR A 193 16.00 13.97 -1.28
CA THR A 193 16.12 12.51 -1.14
C THR A 193 14.79 11.81 -1.37
N VAL A 194 13.70 12.32 -0.81
CA VAL A 194 12.35 11.77 -0.99
C VAL A 194 11.94 11.80 -2.46
N LEU A 195 12.16 12.94 -3.14
CA LEU A 195 11.86 13.07 -4.56
C LEU A 195 12.69 12.11 -5.40
N SER A 196 13.99 11.97 -5.12
CA SER A 196 14.87 11.05 -5.85
C SER A 196 14.44 9.58 -5.73
N VAL A 197 13.99 9.17 -4.54
CA VAL A 197 13.51 7.80 -4.29
C VAL A 197 12.18 7.56 -5.00
N ILE A 198 11.23 8.50 -4.92
CA ILE A 198 9.95 8.38 -5.62
C ILE A 198 10.16 8.35 -7.14
N GLU A 199 11.07 9.16 -7.67
CA GLU A 199 11.42 9.17 -9.10
C GLU A 199 12.03 7.83 -9.54
N GLU A 200 12.97 7.28 -8.76
CA GLU A 200 13.57 5.97 -9.05
C GLU A 200 12.50 4.85 -9.03
N ARG A 201 11.61 4.85 -8.04
CA ARG A 201 10.47 3.90 -7.97
C ARG A 201 9.52 4.06 -9.15
N PHE A 202 9.25 5.29 -9.57
CA PHE A 202 8.38 5.57 -10.71
C PHE A 202 8.98 5.03 -12.02
N GLN A 203 10.29 5.23 -12.25
CA GLN A 203 11.02 4.66 -13.39
C GLN A 203 10.94 3.12 -13.38
N ASP A 204 10.81 2.52 -12.20
CA ASP A 204 10.72 1.07 -11.97
C ASP A 204 9.30 0.53 -12.06
N ARG A 205 8.35 1.38 -12.45
CA ARG A 205 6.92 1.07 -12.51
C ARG A 205 6.34 0.68 -11.14
N GLN A 206 6.94 1.19 -10.07
CA GLN A 206 6.46 1.06 -8.70
C GLN A 206 5.78 2.37 -8.28
N PHE A 207 4.46 2.42 -8.45
CA PHE A 207 3.67 3.65 -8.28
C PHE A 207 3.18 3.92 -6.85
N TYR A 208 3.47 3.00 -5.94
CA TYR A 208 3.08 3.06 -4.54
C TYR A 208 4.32 3.02 -3.66
N THR A 209 4.32 3.87 -2.64
CA THR A 209 5.42 4.00 -1.68
C THR A 209 4.85 4.27 -0.30
N PHE A 210 5.35 3.59 0.72
CA PHE A 210 4.95 3.86 2.10
C PHE A 210 5.72 5.05 2.69
N VAL A 211 5.07 5.73 3.62
CA VAL A 211 5.66 6.73 4.50
C VAL A 211 5.04 6.53 5.88
N GLY A 212 5.63 5.65 6.70
CA GLY A 212 4.99 5.25 7.95
C GLY A 212 3.58 4.71 7.67
N GLU A 213 2.53 5.21 8.32
CA GLU A 213 1.15 4.75 8.07
C GLU A 213 0.53 5.24 6.74
N ILE A 214 1.19 6.14 6.04
CA ILE A 214 0.67 6.77 4.83
C ILE A 214 1.11 5.98 3.60
N LEU A 215 0.20 5.81 2.64
CA LEU A 215 0.51 5.30 1.32
C LEU A 215 0.50 6.46 0.31
N VAL A 216 1.66 6.73 -0.28
CA VAL A 216 1.80 7.67 -1.38
C VAL A 216 1.58 6.92 -2.68
N ALA A 217 0.62 7.38 -3.48
CA ALA A 217 0.31 6.86 -4.80
C ALA A 217 0.61 7.91 -5.87
N VAL A 218 1.46 7.59 -6.83
CA VAL A 218 1.82 8.47 -7.96
C VAL A 218 1.14 7.94 -9.21
N ASN A 219 0.14 8.68 -9.72
CA ASN A 219 -0.63 8.26 -10.89
C ASN A 219 0.21 8.38 -12.18
N PRO A 220 0.48 7.26 -12.90
CA PRO A 220 1.26 7.30 -14.13
C PRO A 220 0.45 7.67 -15.38
N ASN A 221 -0.86 7.92 -15.24
CA ASN A 221 -1.78 8.22 -16.35
C ASN A 221 -1.88 7.12 -17.42
N GLU A 222 -1.62 5.87 -17.02
CA GLU A 222 -1.73 4.68 -17.86
C GLU A 222 -2.45 3.55 -17.11
N PRO A 223 -3.06 2.59 -17.82
CA PRO A 223 -3.67 1.43 -17.18
C PRO A 223 -2.59 0.54 -16.53
N LEU A 224 -2.87 0.10 -15.30
CA LEU A 224 -1.96 -0.75 -14.52
C LEU A 224 -2.48 -2.19 -14.44
N ASP A 225 -1.57 -3.15 -14.59
CA ASP A 225 -1.86 -4.60 -14.52
C ASP A 225 -1.80 -5.18 -13.10
N ILE A 226 -1.57 -4.31 -12.10
CA ILE A 226 -1.37 -4.65 -10.69
C ILE A 226 -2.66 -4.87 -9.88
N PHE A 227 -3.83 -4.79 -10.52
CA PHE A 227 -5.14 -4.92 -9.87
C PHE A 227 -5.89 -6.22 -10.20
N GLY A 228 -5.28 -7.13 -10.97
CA GLY A 228 -5.90 -8.39 -11.35
C GLY A 228 -6.15 -9.34 -10.17
N LYS A 229 -6.93 -10.42 -10.40
CA LYS A 229 -7.29 -11.42 -9.39
C LYS A 229 -6.09 -11.97 -8.59
N LYS A 230 -4.96 -12.20 -9.26
CA LYS A 230 -3.71 -12.66 -8.63
C LYS A 230 -3.25 -11.73 -7.49
N PHE A 231 -3.43 -10.42 -7.64
CA PHE A 231 -3.02 -9.44 -6.64
C PHE A 231 -3.96 -9.43 -5.44
N HIS A 232 -5.27 -9.66 -5.63
CA HIS A 232 -6.16 -9.85 -4.49
C HIS A 232 -5.69 -11.00 -3.59
N GLU A 233 -5.35 -12.15 -4.19
CA GLU A 233 -4.83 -13.31 -3.45
C GLU A 233 -3.45 -13.05 -2.83
N LEU A 234 -2.60 -12.26 -3.52
CA LEU A 234 -1.27 -11.90 -3.03
C LEU A 234 -1.32 -11.09 -1.73
N TYR A 235 -2.26 -10.14 -1.61
CA TYR A 235 -2.36 -9.23 -0.46
C TYR A 235 -3.31 -9.71 0.64
N PHE A 236 -4.20 -10.67 0.34
CA PHE A 236 -5.19 -11.17 1.30
C PHE A 236 -4.54 -11.82 2.53
N GLN A 237 -4.90 -11.31 3.72
CA GLN A 237 -4.40 -11.79 5.03
C GLN A 237 -2.87 -11.83 5.12
N LYS A 238 -2.18 -10.88 4.48
CA LYS A 238 -0.72 -10.75 4.57
C LYS A 238 -0.34 -9.60 5.48
N SER A 239 0.82 -9.74 6.12
CA SER A 239 1.45 -8.60 6.78
C SER A 239 1.90 -7.59 5.72
N ARG A 240 1.88 -6.31 6.09
CA ARG A 240 2.40 -5.21 5.28
C ARG A 240 3.82 -5.47 4.78
N SER A 241 4.67 -6.08 5.60
CA SER A 241 6.08 -6.37 5.28
C SER A 241 6.28 -7.48 4.24
N ASN A 242 5.24 -8.23 3.90
CA ASN A 242 5.38 -9.43 3.06
C ASN A 242 5.37 -9.11 1.57
N ASN A 243 4.84 -7.96 1.17
CA ASN A 243 4.61 -7.58 -0.21
C ASN A 243 4.97 -6.11 -0.42
N LEU A 244 5.19 -5.73 -1.67
CA LEU A 244 5.43 -4.34 -2.08
C LEU A 244 4.29 -3.40 -1.62
N PRO A 245 4.55 -2.09 -1.49
CA PRO A 245 3.51 -1.13 -1.18
C PRO A 245 2.38 -1.18 -2.21
N HIS A 246 1.13 -1.24 -1.73
CA HIS A 246 -0.05 -1.31 -2.61
C HIS A 246 -1.32 -0.88 -1.88
N ILE A 247 -2.32 -0.39 -2.61
CA ILE A 247 -3.60 0.00 -1.97
C ILE A 247 -4.36 -1.18 -1.35
N TYR A 248 -4.14 -2.40 -1.87
CA TYR A 248 -4.73 -3.62 -1.31
C TYR A 248 -4.18 -3.95 0.08
N SER A 249 -2.89 -3.67 0.35
CA SER A 249 -2.35 -3.88 1.69
C SER A 249 -2.98 -2.94 2.70
N VAL A 250 -3.31 -1.70 2.31
CA VAL A 250 -4.01 -0.74 3.17
C VAL A 250 -5.44 -1.21 3.47
N ALA A 251 -6.15 -1.69 2.45
CA ALA A 251 -7.50 -2.25 2.61
C ALA A 251 -7.51 -3.48 3.53
N ASP A 252 -6.59 -4.42 3.31
CA ASP A 252 -6.47 -5.64 4.11
C ASP A 252 -6.07 -5.32 5.56
N THR A 253 -5.13 -4.40 5.77
CA THR A 253 -4.75 -3.91 7.11
C THR A 253 -5.93 -3.27 7.84
N ALA A 254 -6.69 -2.39 7.17
CA ALA A 254 -7.88 -1.79 7.78
C ALA A 254 -8.93 -2.85 8.14
N TYR A 255 -9.13 -3.85 7.29
CA TYR A 255 -10.03 -4.95 7.61
C TYR A 255 -9.56 -5.78 8.81
N GLN A 256 -8.28 -6.17 8.83
CA GLN A 256 -7.70 -6.90 9.96
C GLN A 256 -7.81 -6.09 11.26
N ASN A 257 -7.49 -4.79 11.25
CA ASN A 257 -7.60 -3.93 12.41
C ASN A 257 -9.05 -3.77 12.88
N ALA A 258 -10.01 -3.62 11.97
CA ALA A 258 -11.43 -3.56 12.30
C ALA A 258 -11.90 -4.85 13.01
N MET A 259 -11.44 -6.01 12.53
CA MET A 259 -11.81 -7.31 13.10
C MET A 259 -11.12 -7.58 14.44
N HIS A 260 -9.84 -7.26 14.54
CA HIS A 260 -9.02 -7.50 15.72
C HIS A 260 -9.40 -6.57 16.88
N HIS A 261 -9.44 -5.26 16.62
CA HIS A 261 -9.69 -4.24 17.65
C HIS A 261 -11.18 -3.96 17.89
N LYS A 262 -12.06 -4.39 16.97
CA LYS A 262 -13.52 -4.12 17.02
C LYS A 262 -13.84 -2.62 17.08
N ILE A 263 -13.01 -1.83 16.39
CA ILE A 263 -13.14 -0.38 16.28
C ILE A 263 -13.33 -0.05 14.79
N PRO A 264 -14.28 0.83 14.44
CA PRO A 264 -14.43 1.32 13.07
C PRO A 264 -13.14 1.91 12.53
N GLN A 265 -12.76 1.53 11.32
CA GLN A 265 -11.60 2.07 10.62
C GLN A 265 -12.04 3.12 9.61
N GLN A 266 -11.17 4.09 9.34
CA GLN A 266 -11.43 5.14 8.36
C GLN A 266 -10.25 5.24 7.39
N LEU A 267 -10.54 5.14 6.10
CA LEU A 267 -9.57 5.32 5.03
C LEU A 267 -9.91 6.62 4.30
N ILE A 268 -8.93 7.52 4.25
CA ILE A 268 -9.08 8.87 3.69
C ILE A 268 -8.20 8.97 2.45
N LEU A 269 -8.80 9.29 1.31
CA LEU A 269 -8.07 9.57 0.08
C LEU A 269 -7.96 11.08 -0.09
N THR A 270 -6.73 11.58 -0.14
CA THR A 270 -6.41 13.01 -0.31
C THR A 270 -5.44 13.21 -1.47
N GLY A 271 -5.30 14.45 -1.93
CA GLY A 271 -4.45 14.81 -3.05
C GLY A 271 -5.18 15.67 -4.07
N GLU A 272 -4.45 16.27 -5.01
CA GLU A 272 -4.99 17.23 -5.99
C GLU A 272 -6.00 16.62 -6.96
N SER A 273 -6.79 17.46 -7.61
CA SER A 273 -7.69 17.02 -8.69
C SER A 273 -6.93 16.25 -9.77
N ALA A 274 -7.51 15.13 -10.22
CA ALA A 274 -6.89 14.18 -11.15
C ALA A 274 -5.66 13.39 -10.66
N SER A 275 -5.31 13.44 -9.36
CA SER A 275 -4.20 12.65 -8.79
C SER A 275 -4.44 11.12 -8.74
N GLY A 276 -5.60 10.63 -9.21
CA GLY A 276 -5.96 9.21 -9.19
C GLY A 276 -6.73 8.74 -7.96
N LYS A 277 -7.26 9.65 -7.12
CA LYS A 277 -8.09 9.31 -5.95
C LYS A 277 -9.26 8.39 -6.29
N THR A 278 -10.08 8.76 -7.28
CA THR A 278 -11.27 7.99 -7.68
C THR A 278 -10.90 6.58 -8.16
N SER A 279 -9.83 6.46 -8.96
CA SER A 279 -9.34 5.14 -9.42
C SER A 279 -8.89 4.27 -8.25
N ASN A 280 -8.10 4.84 -7.34
CA ASN A 280 -7.65 4.18 -6.12
C ASN A 280 -8.83 3.76 -5.22
N TYR A 281 -9.83 4.62 -5.06
CA TYR A 281 -11.04 4.34 -4.30
C TYR A 281 -11.78 3.10 -4.84
N LEU A 282 -11.94 3.00 -6.16
CA LEU A 282 -12.58 1.85 -6.79
C LEU A 282 -11.78 0.56 -6.57
N HIS A 283 -10.46 0.59 -6.76
CA HIS A 283 -9.60 -0.57 -6.50
C HIS A 283 -9.64 -1.02 -5.03
N LEU A 284 -9.65 -0.07 -4.10
CA LEU A 284 -9.79 -0.33 -2.67
C LEU A 284 -11.11 -1.07 -2.38
N ILE A 285 -12.22 -0.58 -2.94
CA ILE A 285 -13.53 -1.23 -2.83
C ILE A 285 -13.55 -2.62 -3.43
N ASP A 286 -12.97 -2.80 -4.62
CA ASP A 286 -12.91 -4.12 -5.25
C ASP A 286 -12.17 -5.13 -4.38
N HIS A 287 -11.11 -4.70 -3.69
CA HIS A 287 -10.41 -5.57 -2.74
C HIS A 287 -11.21 -5.86 -1.48
N LEU A 288 -11.90 -4.87 -0.90
CA LEU A 288 -12.82 -5.10 0.21
C LEU A 288 -13.98 -6.02 -0.17
N PHE A 289 -14.46 -5.96 -1.41
CA PHE A 289 -15.44 -6.90 -1.93
C PHE A 289 -14.86 -8.31 -2.07
N PHE A 290 -13.64 -8.46 -2.58
CA PHE A 290 -12.97 -9.75 -2.61
C PHE A 290 -12.83 -10.38 -1.22
N ILE A 291 -12.46 -9.59 -0.20
CA ILE A 291 -12.42 -10.02 1.21
C ILE A 291 -13.83 -10.40 1.67
N GLY A 292 -14.83 -9.57 1.36
CA GLY A 292 -16.22 -9.75 1.76
C GLY A 292 -16.92 -10.95 1.09
N GLU A 293 -16.53 -11.35 -0.12
CA GLU A 293 -17.05 -12.54 -0.83
C GLU A 293 -16.69 -13.85 -0.11
N GLN A 294 -15.65 -13.84 0.74
CA GLN A 294 -15.35 -14.96 1.64
C GLN A 294 -16.37 -15.09 2.79
N HIS A 295 -17.31 -14.15 2.90
CA HIS A 295 -18.35 -14.09 3.93
C HIS A 295 -19.76 -13.98 3.28
N PRO A 296 -20.84 -14.37 3.98
CA PRO A 296 -22.20 -14.38 3.42
C PRO A 296 -22.82 -12.97 3.35
N VAL A 297 -22.19 -12.04 2.62
CA VAL A 297 -22.66 -10.67 2.40
C VAL A 297 -23.15 -10.51 0.97
N ASN A 298 -24.23 -9.74 0.76
CA ASN A 298 -24.75 -9.44 -0.58
C ASN A 298 -23.92 -8.35 -1.28
N VAL A 299 -22.73 -8.74 -1.72
CA VAL A 299 -21.72 -7.87 -2.36
C VAL A 299 -22.25 -7.21 -3.65
N SER A 300 -23.04 -7.95 -4.44
CA SER A 300 -23.58 -7.47 -5.73
C SER A 300 -24.44 -6.21 -5.59
N ARG A 301 -25.26 -6.12 -4.54
CA ARG A 301 -26.11 -4.94 -4.31
C ARG A 301 -25.30 -3.70 -3.94
N ILE A 302 -24.21 -3.86 -3.18
CA ILE A 302 -23.34 -2.76 -2.77
C ILE A 302 -22.54 -2.25 -3.97
N ARG A 303 -21.96 -3.16 -4.77
CA ARG A 303 -21.23 -2.81 -6.01
C ARG A 303 -22.10 -2.01 -6.98
N ASN A 304 -23.32 -2.48 -7.23
CA ASN A 304 -24.26 -1.76 -8.11
C ASN A 304 -24.67 -0.39 -7.56
N GLY A 305 -24.78 -0.25 -6.24
CA GLY A 305 -25.06 1.04 -5.58
C GLY A 305 -23.93 2.05 -5.75
N ILE A 306 -22.68 1.63 -5.58
CA ILE A 306 -21.49 2.49 -5.74
C ILE A 306 -21.36 2.97 -7.19
N ASN A 307 -21.52 2.06 -8.17
CA ASN A 307 -21.48 2.44 -9.59
C ASN A 307 -22.57 3.46 -9.95
N LEU A 308 -23.77 3.29 -9.40
CA LEU A 308 -24.87 4.25 -9.60
C LEU A 308 -24.56 5.62 -8.98
N ILE A 309 -23.98 5.64 -7.78
CA ILE A 309 -23.56 6.89 -7.11
C ILE A 309 -22.52 7.60 -7.96
N HIS A 310 -21.44 6.92 -8.39
CA HIS A 310 -20.44 7.53 -9.27
C HIS A 310 -21.03 8.03 -10.61
N ALA A 311 -21.99 7.32 -11.20
CA ALA A 311 -22.64 7.76 -12.43
C ALA A 311 -23.52 9.02 -12.24
N LEU A 312 -24.21 9.12 -11.10
CA LEU A 312 -25.09 10.26 -10.78
C LEU A 312 -24.33 11.47 -10.26
N THR A 313 -23.29 11.24 -9.45
CA THR A 313 -22.43 12.26 -8.89
C THR A 313 -21.07 12.17 -9.57
N HIS A 314 -20.86 12.92 -10.65
CA HIS A 314 -19.50 13.18 -11.18
C HIS A 314 -18.61 13.95 -10.17
N ALA A 315 -19.13 14.22 -8.97
CA ALA A 315 -18.49 14.87 -7.85
C ALA A 315 -18.61 13.92 -6.64
N ASN A 316 -17.49 13.26 -6.31
CA ASN A 316 -17.36 12.27 -5.24
C ASN A 316 -18.05 12.73 -3.95
N THR A 317 -19.02 11.94 -3.49
CA THR A 317 -19.66 12.14 -2.18
C THR A 317 -19.32 10.99 -1.26
N SER A 318 -18.96 11.33 -0.03
CA SER A 318 -18.86 10.41 1.10
C SER A 318 -20.13 9.55 1.16
N THR A 319 -19.98 8.24 0.97
CA THR A 319 -21.08 7.32 1.22
C THR A 319 -21.23 7.14 2.73
N ASN A 320 -21.97 8.05 3.37
CA ASN A 320 -22.54 7.75 4.67
C ASN A 320 -23.68 6.76 4.45
N VAL A 321 -23.32 5.48 4.36
CA VAL A 321 -24.27 4.40 4.60
C VAL A 321 -24.66 4.56 6.05
N TYR A 322 -25.88 5.03 6.31
CA TYR A 322 -26.51 4.87 7.60
C TYR A 322 -26.33 3.41 8.01
N SER A 323 -25.39 3.18 8.91
CA SER A 323 -25.44 2.06 9.82
C SER A 323 -26.69 2.30 10.65
N THR A 324 -27.83 1.83 10.13
CA THR A 324 -28.90 1.38 11.01
C THR A 324 -28.23 0.52 12.07
N SER A 325 -28.20 1.06 13.29
CA SER A 325 -27.78 0.37 14.51
C SER A 325 -26.27 0.12 14.62
N GLY A 326 -25.55 0.98 15.36
CA GLY A 326 -24.40 0.64 16.23
C GLY A 326 -23.52 -0.57 15.87
N ASN A 327 -23.15 -0.74 14.59
CA ASN A 327 -22.32 -1.86 14.19
C ASN A 327 -20.89 -1.58 14.62
N LYS A 328 -20.35 -2.43 15.50
CA LYS A 328 -18.97 -2.39 16.00
C LYS A 328 -17.92 -2.56 14.89
N TYR A 329 -18.33 -3.01 13.70
CA TYR A 329 -17.47 -3.29 12.56
C TYR A 329 -17.89 -2.42 11.37
N ALA A 330 -17.09 -1.41 11.07
CA ALA A 330 -17.28 -0.54 9.91
C ALA A 330 -15.92 -0.09 9.36
N ILE A 331 -15.81 -0.02 8.03
CA ILE A 331 -14.70 0.61 7.33
C ILE A 331 -15.29 1.76 6.53
N ASN A 332 -14.97 2.98 6.94
CA ASN A 332 -15.48 4.19 6.33
C ASN A 332 -14.48 4.66 5.26
N LEU A 333 -14.95 4.80 4.02
CA LEU A 333 -14.15 5.30 2.92
C LEU A 333 -14.53 6.74 2.63
N LEU A 334 -13.53 7.62 2.64
CA LEU A 334 -13.73 9.04 2.43
C LEU A 334 -12.90 9.53 1.24
N ASP A 335 -13.57 9.78 0.13
CA ASP A 335 -13.01 10.39 -1.09
C ASP A 335 -13.41 11.87 -1.12
N ILE A 336 -12.44 12.75 -0.89
CA ILE A 336 -12.65 14.20 -0.73
C ILE A 336 -12.13 14.90 -1.99
N PHE A 337 -12.77 16.02 -2.34
CA PHE A 337 -12.21 16.93 -3.34
C PHE A 337 -10.78 17.31 -2.96
N GLY A 338 -9.90 17.21 -3.96
CA GLY A 338 -8.54 17.70 -3.79
C GLY A 338 -8.50 19.20 -3.59
N PHE A 339 -7.36 19.70 -3.15
CA PHE A 339 -7.11 21.13 -3.16
C PHE A 339 -7.26 21.67 -4.61
N GLU A 340 -8.01 22.76 -4.78
CA GLU A 340 -8.34 23.33 -6.09
C GLU A 340 -7.68 24.70 -6.26
N CYS A 341 -6.90 24.87 -7.33
CA CYS A 341 -6.33 26.16 -7.69
C CYS A 341 -6.38 26.37 -9.20
N PHE A 342 -7.37 27.12 -9.65
CA PHE A 342 -7.55 27.51 -11.05
C PHE A 342 -7.08 28.95 -11.28
N LYS A 343 -7.07 29.36 -12.56
CA LYS A 343 -6.81 30.75 -12.96
C LYS A 343 -7.82 31.73 -12.32
N GLU A 344 -9.07 31.32 -12.19
CA GLU A 344 -10.12 32.09 -11.51
C GLU A 344 -10.86 31.17 -10.53
N ASN A 345 -10.76 31.45 -9.23
CA ASN A 345 -11.40 30.67 -8.17
C ASN A 345 -12.62 31.40 -7.63
N HIS A 346 -13.72 30.68 -7.43
CA HIS A 346 -14.98 31.22 -6.96
C HIS A 346 -15.40 30.57 -5.63
N LEU A 347 -16.63 30.81 -5.18
CA LEU A 347 -17.17 30.22 -3.96
C LEU A 347 -16.99 28.69 -3.86
N PRO A 348 -17.24 27.87 -4.91
CA PRO A 348 -17.06 26.42 -4.79
C PRO A 348 -15.62 26.02 -4.44
N GLN A 349 -14.63 26.59 -5.13
CA GLN A 349 -13.21 26.36 -4.86
C GLN A 349 -12.84 26.82 -3.44
N PHE A 350 -13.36 27.97 -3.02
CA PHE A 350 -13.14 28.48 -1.67
C PHE A 350 -13.66 27.51 -0.60
N LEU A 351 -14.85 26.94 -0.80
CA LEU A 351 -15.42 25.94 0.11
C LEU A 351 -14.62 24.63 0.12
N VAL A 352 -14.19 24.15 -1.06
CA VAL A 352 -13.33 22.96 -1.19
C VAL A 352 -11.99 23.18 -0.47
N ASN A 353 -11.37 24.34 -0.63
CA ASN A 353 -10.09 24.64 0.02
C ASN A 353 -10.24 24.86 1.53
N CYS A 354 -11.35 25.46 1.99
CA CYS A 354 -11.67 25.53 3.43
C CYS A 354 -11.86 24.15 4.05
N LEU A 355 -12.47 23.22 3.32
CA LEU A 355 -12.63 21.84 3.75
C LEU A 355 -11.27 21.12 3.83
N ASN A 356 -10.43 21.27 2.80
CA ASN A 356 -9.07 20.72 2.79
C ASN A 356 -8.21 21.27 3.94
N GLU A 357 -8.33 22.56 4.26
CA GLU A 357 -7.64 23.18 5.40
C GLU A 357 -8.06 22.53 6.74
N GLN A 358 -9.34 22.20 6.91
CA GLN A 358 -9.82 21.49 8.11
C GLN A 358 -9.28 20.06 8.19
N PHE A 359 -9.26 19.35 7.06
CA PHE A 359 -8.65 18.02 7.00
C PHE A 359 -7.16 18.06 7.32
N GLN A 360 -6.44 19.04 6.78
CA GLN A 360 -5.03 19.23 7.09
C GLN A 360 -4.80 19.49 8.58
N TYR A 361 -5.65 20.32 9.21
CA TYR A 361 -5.57 20.53 10.65
C TYR A 361 -5.84 19.25 11.43
N HIS A 362 -6.87 18.49 11.06
CA HIS A 362 -7.19 17.21 11.70
C HIS A 362 -6.04 16.20 11.56
N TYR A 363 -5.45 16.10 10.37
CA TYR A 363 -4.27 15.28 10.10
C TYR A 363 -3.10 15.69 11.02
N ILE A 364 -2.80 16.98 11.13
CA ILE A 364 -1.73 17.47 12.00
C ILE A 364 -1.99 17.12 13.47
N GLN A 365 -3.25 17.25 13.94
CA GLN A 365 -3.60 16.85 15.31
C GLN A 365 -3.37 15.34 15.54
N LYS A 366 -3.77 14.52 14.56
CA LYS A 366 -3.74 13.06 14.69
C LYS A 366 -2.36 12.46 14.54
N VAL A 367 -1.55 12.95 13.61
CA VAL A 367 -0.24 12.36 13.32
C VAL A 367 0.85 12.94 14.21
N PHE A 368 0.88 14.27 14.41
CA PHE A 368 1.98 14.88 15.16
C PHE A 368 1.65 15.08 16.63
N ARG A 369 0.50 15.69 16.93
CA ARG A 369 0.18 16.05 18.33
C ARG A 369 -0.19 14.84 19.17
N ALA A 370 -0.92 13.87 18.62
CA ALA A 370 -1.22 12.64 19.35
C ALA A 370 0.07 11.85 19.63
N GLU A 371 0.92 11.66 18.63
CA GLU A 371 2.22 10.99 18.79
C GLU A 371 3.10 11.68 19.84
N THR A 372 3.20 13.02 19.76
CA THR A 372 3.94 13.81 20.76
C THR A 372 3.37 13.61 22.16
N GLN A 373 2.04 13.54 22.29
CA GLN A 373 1.39 13.35 23.58
C GLN A 373 1.64 11.93 24.14
N ASP A 374 1.64 10.91 23.28
CA ASP A 374 1.91 9.53 23.66
C ASP A 374 3.38 9.37 24.11
N LEU A 375 4.34 9.94 23.37
CA LEU A 375 5.76 9.98 23.76
C LEU A 375 5.99 10.67 25.11
N VAL A 376 5.31 11.80 25.36
CA VAL A 376 5.34 12.47 26.66
C VAL A 376 4.74 11.59 27.76
N SER A 377 3.65 10.87 27.45
CA SER A 377 3.00 10.01 28.44
C SER A 377 3.81 8.76 28.79
N GLU A 378 4.70 8.33 27.89
CA GLU A 378 5.60 7.19 28.05
C GLU A 378 7.00 7.59 28.57
N ASP A 379 7.22 8.86 28.93
CA ASP A 379 8.50 9.42 29.38
C ASP A 379 9.67 9.17 28.39
N ILE A 380 9.36 9.17 27.09
CA ILE A 380 10.37 9.00 26.03
C ILE A 380 10.96 10.38 25.70
N GLU A 381 12.29 10.50 25.72
CA GLU A 381 12.96 11.72 25.25
C GLU A 381 12.85 11.85 23.72
N PHE A 382 12.32 12.98 23.25
CA PHE A 382 12.22 13.28 21.82
C PHE A 382 12.56 14.75 21.52
N GLU A 383 13.01 15.01 20.29
CA GLU A 383 13.23 16.37 19.82
C GLU A 383 11.90 17.04 19.43
N THR A 384 11.68 18.26 19.92
CA THR A 384 10.45 19.00 19.60
C THR A 384 10.43 19.39 18.12
N GLN A 385 9.66 18.68 17.31
CA GLN A 385 9.52 18.98 15.89
C GLN A 385 8.62 20.21 15.68
N THR A 386 9.12 21.18 14.92
CA THR A 386 8.29 22.30 14.45
C THR A 386 7.49 21.87 13.22
N PHE A 387 6.18 21.74 13.36
CA PHE A 387 5.27 21.51 12.24
C PHE A 387 4.47 22.78 11.89
N PHE A 388 4.01 22.86 10.64
CA PHE A 388 3.19 23.98 10.18
C PHE A 388 1.80 23.94 10.83
N ASP A 389 1.52 24.85 11.77
CA ASP A 389 0.18 24.98 12.36
C ASP A 389 -0.72 25.89 11.51
N ASN A 390 -1.73 25.27 10.89
CA ASN A 390 -2.69 25.96 10.05
C ASN A 390 -3.95 26.45 10.79
N LYS A 391 -4.02 26.29 12.12
CA LYS A 391 -5.13 26.73 12.96
C LYS A 391 -5.43 28.22 12.81
N THR A 392 -4.40 29.06 12.66
CA THR A 392 -4.60 30.51 12.46
C THR A 392 -5.36 30.80 11.17
N THR A 393 -5.03 30.10 10.08
CA THR A 393 -5.74 30.25 8.80
C THR A 393 -7.18 29.80 8.95
N LEU A 394 -7.42 28.65 9.58
CA LEU A 394 -8.78 28.16 9.85
C LEU A 394 -9.62 29.13 10.68
N ASN A 395 -9.04 29.74 11.71
CA ASN A 395 -9.75 30.71 12.52
C ASN A 395 -10.23 31.89 11.68
N HIS A 396 -9.38 32.42 10.79
CA HIS A 396 -9.78 33.51 9.90
C HIS A 396 -10.79 33.08 8.84
N LEU A 397 -10.86 31.80 8.46
CA LEU A 397 -11.83 31.30 7.47
C LEU A 397 -13.20 30.99 8.09
N LEU A 398 -13.23 30.38 9.27
CA LEU A 398 -14.42 29.71 9.84
C LEU A 398 -14.97 30.34 11.12
N SER A 399 -14.20 31.15 11.84
CA SER A 399 -14.66 31.69 13.14
C SER A 399 -15.84 32.63 12.97
N LYS A 400 -16.68 32.74 14.00
CA LYS A 400 -17.74 33.74 14.08
C LYS A 400 -17.36 34.82 15.10
N PRO A 401 -17.68 36.09 14.85
CA PRO A 401 -18.38 36.63 13.69
C PRO A 401 -17.47 36.99 12.50
N ASP A 402 -16.15 37.07 12.72
CA ASP A 402 -15.23 37.75 11.79
C ASP A 402 -14.60 36.85 10.71
N GLY A 403 -14.93 35.57 10.67
CA GLY A 403 -14.41 34.65 9.66
C GLY A 403 -15.00 34.91 8.28
N VAL A 404 -14.22 34.64 7.23
CA VAL A 404 -14.63 34.88 5.83
C VAL A 404 -15.99 34.26 5.50
N LEU A 405 -16.26 33.02 5.94
CA LEU A 405 -17.56 32.38 5.72
C LEU A 405 -18.72 33.11 6.40
N SER A 406 -18.49 33.65 7.60
CA SER A 406 -19.49 34.42 8.34
C SER A 406 -19.80 35.73 7.62
N ILE A 407 -18.79 36.39 7.07
CA ILE A 407 -18.92 37.61 6.25
C ILE A 407 -19.71 37.32 4.97
N ILE A 408 -19.40 36.22 4.27
CA ILE A 408 -20.13 35.79 3.06
C ILE A 408 -21.60 35.49 3.40
N ASP A 409 -21.86 34.75 4.48
CA ASP A 409 -23.21 34.41 4.92
C ASP A 409 -24.04 35.67 5.28
N GLU A 410 -23.42 36.64 5.95
CA GLU A 410 -24.06 37.92 6.25
C GLU A 410 -24.36 38.73 4.97
N ALA A 411 -23.43 38.77 4.01
CA ALA A 411 -23.63 39.43 2.72
C ALA A 411 -24.81 38.83 1.97
N SER A 412 -24.90 37.49 1.92
CA SER A 412 -26.01 36.78 1.29
C SER A 412 -27.35 37.06 1.97
N LYS A 413 -27.40 37.03 3.31
CA LYS A 413 -28.64 37.30 4.07
C LYS A 413 -29.16 38.72 3.89
N LYS A 414 -28.25 39.69 3.75
CA LYS A 414 -28.58 41.12 3.61
C LYS A 414 -28.72 41.56 2.15
N ASN A 415 -28.59 40.66 1.17
CA ASN A 415 -28.56 40.97 -0.27
C ASN A 415 -27.50 42.03 -0.63
N LEU A 416 -26.30 41.90 -0.06
CA LEU A 416 -25.17 42.77 -0.33
C LEU A 416 -24.27 42.17 -1.40
N SER A 417 -23.58 43.03 -2.15
CA SER A 417 -22.67 42.63 -3.23
C SER A 417 -21.30 42.19 -2.69
N GLY A 418 -20.48 41.62 -3.58
CA GLY A 418 -19.08 41.25 -3.27
C GLY A 418 -18.24 42.39 -2.67
N HIS A 419 -18.58 43.66 -2.91
CA HIS A 419 -17.91 44.81 -2.29
C HIS A 419 -18.01 44.81 -0.76
N TYR A 420 -19.15 44.42 -0.18
CA TYR A 420 -19.29 44.32 1.28
C TYR A 420 -18.32 43.30 1.86
N ILE A 421 -18.11 42.18 1.16
CA ILE A 421 -17.15 41.15 1.57
C ILE A 421 -15.75 41.77 1.57
N MET A 422 -15.36 42.45 0.49
CA MET A 422 -14.03 43.06 0.35
C MET A 422 -13.75 44.13 1.43
N ASP A 423 -14.72 45.01 1.71
CA ASP A 423 -14.59 46.06 2.71
C ASP A 423 -14.38 45.49 4.13
N ASN A 424 -15.08 44.40 4.47
CA ASN A 424 -14.89 43.72 5.75
C ASN A 424 -13.56 42.97 5.80
N LEU A 425 -13.15 42.33 4.70
CA LEU A 425 -11.85 41.67 4.62
C LEU A 425 -10.68 42.66 4.73
N GLN A 426 -10.81 43.87 4.18
CA GLN A 426 -9.78 44.90 4.27
C GLN A 426 -9.58 45.41 5.71
N ARG A 427 -10.62 45.32 6.55
CA ARG A 427 -10.54 45.65 7.98
C ARG A 427 -9.89 44.56 8.82
N LEU A 428 -9.75 43.34 8.30
CA LEU A 428 -9.05 42.27 8.99
C LEU A 428 -7.53 42.52 8.91
N GLU A 429 -6.91 42.93 10.02
CA GLU A 429 -5.45 43.03 10.12
C GLU A 429 -4.82 41.64 10.23
N THR A 430 -4.67 40.94 9.10
CA THR A 430 -4.05 39.61 9.06
C THR A 430 -3.16 39.41 7.84
N ASN A 431 -2.04 38.70 8.01
CA ASN A 431 -1.15 38.32 6.92
C ASN A 431 -1.67 37.11 6.12
N ARG A 432 -2.70 36.42 6.65
CA ARG A 432 -3.28 35.21 6.06
C ARG A 432 -4.28 35.52 4.95
N ILE A 433 -4.97 36.65 5.02
CA ILE A 433 -5.94 37.08 4.00
C ILE A 433 -5.52 38.45 3.51
N VAL A 434 -5.32 38.60 2.20
CA VAL A 434 -4.84 39.83 1.59
C VAL A 434 -5.80 40.23 0.49
N VAL A 435 -6.37 41.43 0.58
CA VAL A 435 -7.16 42.04 -0.50
C VAL A 435 -6.21 42.47 -1.62
N LYS A 436 -6.40 41.95 -2.83
CA LYS A 436 -5.56 42.24 -4.01
C LYS A 436 -6.17 43.32 -4.90
N SER A 437 -7.48 43.32 -5.06
CA SER A 437 -8.22 44.26 -5.91
C SER A 437 -9.62 44.52 -5.35
N TYR A 438 -10.43 45.29 -6.08
CA TYR A 438 -11.80 45.62 -5.69
C TYR A 438 -12.78 44.42 -5.64
N MET A 439 -12.42 43.28 -6.24
CA MET A 439 -13.23 42.03 -6.25
C MET A 439 -12.40 40.78 -5.98
N GLU A 440 -11.13 40.90 -5.60
CA GLU A 440 -10.24 39.75 -5.45
C GLU A 440 -9.48 39.81 -4.13
N PHE A 441 -9.54 38.71 -3.38
CA PHE A 441 -8.76 38.50 -2.17
C PHE A 441 -7.96 37.20 -2.29
N ALA A 442 -6.85 37.11 -1.57
CA ALA A 442 -6.00 35.93 -1.52
C ALA A 442 -5.91 35.39 -0.10
N VAL A 443 -5.94 34.07 0.02
CA VAL A 443 -5.78 33.34 1.29
C VAL A 443 -4.49 32.53 1.25
N ALA A 444 -3.71 32.60 2.33
CA ALA A 444 -2.52 31.78 2.54
C ALA A 444 -2.90 30.43 3.16
N HIS A 445 -3.11 29.43 2.29
CA HIS A 445 -3.37 28.03 2.63
C HIS A 445 -2.09 27.25 2.93
N PHE A 446 -2.22 26.02 3.40
CA PHE A 446 -1.09 25.11 3.63
C PHE A 446 -0.29 24.77 2.36
N THR A 447 -0.93 24.82 1.18
CA THR A 447 -0.28 24.59 -0.12
C THR A 447 0.30 25.86 -0.75
N GLY A 448 -0.07 27.05 -0.26
CA GLY A 448 0.34 28.32 -0.83
C GLY A 448 -0.77 29.38 -0.87
N ARG A 449 -0.52 30.50 -1.55
CA ARG A 449 -1.50 31.59 -1.68
C ARG A 449 -2.43 31.36 -2.87
N VAL A 450 -3.74 31.25 -2.61
CA VAL A 450 -4.79 31.13 -3.64
C VAL A 450 -5.64 32.39 -3.66
N SER A 451 -6.00 32.86 -4.86
CA SER A 451 -6.80 34.08 -5.05
C SER A 451 -8.21 33.76 -5.49
N TYR A 452 -9.19 34.45 -4.93
CA TYR A 452 -10.63 34.20 -5.09
C TYR A 452 -11.37 35.47 -5.49
N ASN A 453 -12.37 35.29 -6.36
CA ASN A 453 -13.23 36.36 -6.86
C ASN A 453 -14.52 36.46 -6.03
N SER A 454 -14.76 37.62 -5.41
CA SER A 454 -15.91 37.88 -4.54
C SER A 454 -17.21 38.25 -5.27
N ARG A 455 -17.14 38.56 -6.58
CA ARG A 455 -18.24 39.15 -7.36
C ARG A 455 -19.56 38.39 -7.29
N GLU A 456 -19.50 37.07 -7.36
CA GLU A 456 -20.68 36.18 -7.38
C GLU A 456 -20.83 35.35 -6.09
N MET A 457 -20.01 35.60 -5.06
CA MET A 457 -20.00 34.76 -3.86
C MET A 457 -21.31 34.88 -3.07
N SER A 458 -21.81 36.11 -2.88
CA SER A 458 -23.06 36.36 -2.16
C SER A 458 -24.28 35.77 -2.88
N ASP A 459 -24.30 35.87 -4.21
CA ASP A 459 -25.39 35.38 -5.06
C ASP A 459 -25.44 33.85 -5.11
N LYS A 460 -24.29 33.19 -5.32
CA LYS A 460 -24.20 31.71 -5.33
C LYS A 460 -24.56 31.10 -3.97
N ASN A 461 -24.22 31.77 -2.88
CA ASN A 461 -24.58 31.30 -1.54
C ASN A 461 -26.08 31.53 -1.21
N ARG A 462 -26.84 32.20 -2.08
CA ARG A 462 -28.31 32.39 -1.94
C ARG A 462 -29.12 31.37 -2.75
N ASP A 463 -28.48 30.39 -3.38
CA ASP A 463 -29.16 29.41 -4.25
C ASP A 463 -29.95 28.36 -3.44
N PHE A 464 -31.04 28.79 -2.82
CA PHE A 464 -31.99 27.95 -2.09
C PHE A 464 -33.34 27.89 -2.82
N LEU A 465 -34.00 26.73 -2.74
CA LEU A 465 -35.36 26.58 -3.24
C LEU A 465 -36.34 27.38 -2.36
N PRO A 466 -37.22 28.23 -2.96
CA PRO A 466 -38.27 28.93 -2.22
C PRO A 466 -39.21 27.96 -1.49
N ALA A 467 -39.80 28.40 -0.38
CA ALA A 467 -40.67 27.58 0.45
C ALA A 467 -41.90 27.08 -0.34
N GLU A 468 -42.45 27.90 -1.23
CA GLU A 468 -43.62 27.57 -2.06
C GLU A 468 -43.32 26.42 -3.03
N VAL A 469 -42.10 26.42 -3.60
CA VAL A 469 -41.63 25.34 -4.47
C VAL A 469 -41.45 24.05 -3.67
N ILE A 470 -40.89 24.15 -2.46
CA ILE A 470 -40.72 23.00 -1.55
C ILE A 470 -42.07 22.38 -1.18
N GLU A 471 -43.09 23.17 -0.82
CA GLU A 471 -44.42 22.64 -0.50
C GLU A 471 -45.08 21.97 -1.71
N THR A 472 -44.95 22.58 -2.89
CA THR A 472 -45.45 21.99 -4.15
C THR A 472 -44.81 20.61 -4.42
N LEU A 473 -43.50 20.48 -4.18
CA LEU A 473 -42.77 19.22 -4.37
C LEU A 473 -43.15 18.16 -3.31
N ARG A 474 -43.57 18.58 -2.11
CA ARG A 474 -44.12 17.66 -1.08
C ARG A 474 -45.51 17.14 -1.43
N GLU A 475 -46.29 17.91 -2.18
CA GLU A 475 -47.63 17.50 -2.64
C GLU A 475 -47.62 16.71 -3.95
N SER A 476 -46.43 16.52 -4.55
CA SER A 476 -46.28 15.80 -5.82
C SER A 476 -46.97 14.43 -5.82
N GLU A 477 -47.70 14.15 -6.91
CA GLU A 477 -48.30 12.83 -7.16
C GLU A 477 -47.23 11.74 -7.35
N ASN A 478 -46.01 12.12 -7.74
CA ASN A 478 -44.90 11.20 -7.87
C ASN A 478 -44.37 10.81 -6.47
N PRO A 479 -44.46 9.53 -6.07
CA PRO A 479 -44.09 9.10 -4.73
C PRO A 479 -42.59 9.28 -4.42
N ILE A 480 -41.73 9.27 -5.44
CA ILE A 480 -40.28 9.47 -5.28
C ILE A 480 -40.00 10.93 -4.95
N ILE A 481 -40.54 11.86 -5.76
CA ILE A 481 -40.38 13.30 -5.56
C ILE A 481 -40.91 13.68 -4.18
N ARG A 482 -42.14 13.28 -3.85
CA ARG A 482 -42.72 13.51 -2.53
C ARG A 482 -41.84 12.97 -1.39
N SER A 483 -41.28 11.77 -1.55
CA SER A 483 -40.37 11.19 -0.55
C SER A 483 -39.07 11.98 -0.38
N LEU A 484 -38.53 12.59 -1.44
CA LEU A 484 -37.32 13.42 -1.35
C LEU A 484 -37.54 14.67 -0.50
N PHE A 485 -38.71 15.32 -0.60
CA PHE A 485 -39.00 16.60 0.06
C PHE A 485 -39.73 16.48 1.42
N LEU A 486 -40.23 15.28 1.79
CA LEU A 486 -40.81 15.00 3.10
C LEU A 486 -39.78 14.54 4.15
N ASN A 487 -38.68 13.94 3.71
CA ASN A 487 -37.64 13.48 4.62
C ASN A 487 -36.82 14.66 5.13
N LYS A 488 -36.47 14.63 6.42
CA LYS A 488 -35.67 15.69 7.03
C LYS A 488 -34.21 15.53 6.62
N LEU A 489 -33.54 16.65 6.43
CA LEU A 489 -32.09 16.69 6.42
C LEU A 489 -31.58 16.66 7.87
N ASP A 490 -30.50 15.94 8.11
CA ASP A 490 -29.80 16.01 9.40
C ASP A 490 -28.92 17.28 9.49
N LYS A 491 -28.18 17.43 10.59
CA LYS A 491 -27.28 18.57 10.81
C LYS A 491 -26.13 18.64 9.79
N THR A 492 -25.85 17.57 9.07
CA THR A 492 -24.82 17.49 8.03
C THR A 492 -25.38 17.70 6.62
N GLY A 493 -26.69 17.89 6.49
CA GLY A 493 -27.36 18.05 5.20
C GLY A 493 -27.66 16.73 4.50
N CYS A 494 -27.48 15.58 5.16
CA CYS A 494 -27.83 14.28 4.59
C CYS A 494 -29.32 13.97 4.74
N LEU A 495 -29.92 13.37 3.72
CA LEU A 495 -31.34 12.99 3.74
C LEU A 495 -31.56 11.80 4.69
N VAL A 496 -32.38 11.99 5.72
CA VAL A 496 -32.77 10.91 6.65
C VAL A 496 -33.96 10.17 6.07
N LEU A 497 -33.71 8.99 5.49
CA LEU A 497 -34.75 8.14 4.93
C LEU A 497 -35.51 7.38 6.03
N ASN A 498 -36.76 7.76 6.30
CA ASN A 498 -37.63 7.04 7.23
C ASN A 498 -38.22 5.77 6.57
N PHE A 499 -37.45 4.67 6.52
CA PHE A 499 -37.89 3.39 5.97
C PHE A 499 -39.02 2.69 6.77
N ASP A 500 -39.33 3.14 7.98
CA ASP A 500 -40.29 2.46 8.87
C ASP A 500 -41.78 2.70 8.52
N ARG A 501 -42.12 3.75 7.77
CA ARG A 501 -43.52 4.01 7.40
C ARG A 501 -44.03 3.10 6.28
N THR A 502 -43.19 2.68 5.34
CA THR A 502 -43.59 1.85 4.20
C THR A 502 -43.78 0.37 4.57
N ARG A 503 -43.05 -0.16 5.57
CA ARG A 503 -43.24 -1.54 6.06
C ARG A 503 -44.51 -1.73 6.88
N ARG A 504 -44.91 -0.73 7.70
CA ARG A 504 -46.17 -0.80 8.47
C ARG A 504 -47.40 -0.85 7.56
N ASN A 505 -47.42 -0.04 6.50
CA ASN A 505 -48.56 0.00 5.57
C ASN A 505 -48.74 -1.29 4.77
N LYS A 506 -47.66 -2.02 4.42
CA LYS A 506 -47.76 -3.34 3.78
C LYS A 506 -48.28 -4.43 4.71
N ARG A 507 -47.89 -4.43 6.00
CA ARG A 507 -48.41 -5.37 7.00
C ARG A 507 -49.89 -5.14 7.31
N THR A 508 -50.35 -3.90 7.37
CA THR A 508 -51.79 -3.60 7.56
C THR A 508 -52.64 -3.90 6.33
N ALA A 509 -52.08 -3.83 5.12
CA ALA A 509 -52.79 -4.22 3.89
C ALA A 509 -52.91 -5.75 3.75
N GLN A 510 -51.88 -6.51 4.13
CA GLN A 510 -51.95 -7.99 4.16
C GLN A 510 -52.89 -8.51 5.26
N ASN A 511 -52.94 -7.89 6.44
CA ASN A 511 -53.85 -8.32 7.51
C ASN A 511 -55.33 -7.97 7.28
N LYS A 512 -55.66 -7.07 6.35
CA LYS A 512 -57.06 -6.81 5.97
C LYS A 512 -57.63 -7.81 4.96
N ASN A 513 -56.77 -8.47 4.18
CA ASN A 513 -57.20 -9.46 3.18
C ASN A 513 -57.28 -10.90 3.73
N VAL A 514 -56.85 -11.15 4.97
CA VAL A 514 -56.95 -12.47 5.63
C VAL A 514 -58.22 -12.60 6.48
N ASN A 515 -58.95 -11.51 6.73
CA ASN A 515 -60.21 -11.52 7.52
C ASN A 515 -61.48 -11.36 6.66
N MET A 516 -61.41 -11.63 5.35
CA MET A 516 -62.59 -11.61 4.45
C MET A 516 -62.64 -12.83 3.49
N LEU A 517 -62.18 -13.99 3.95
CA LEU A 517 -62.50 -15.29 3.33
C LEU A 517 -62.79 -16.33 4.41
#